data_AF-A0A938M3P2-F1
#
_entry.id   AF-A0A938M3P2-F1
#
_cell.length_a   1.000
_cell.length_b   1.000
_cell.length_c   1.000
_cell.angle_alpha   90.00
_cell.angle_beta   90.00
_cell.angle_gamma   90.00
#
_symmetry.space_group_name_H-M   'P 1'
#
loop_
_entity.id
_entity.type
_entity.pdbx_description
1 polymer ?
#
loop_
_entity_poly.entity_id
_entity_poly.type
_entity_poly.pdbx_seq_one_letter_code
_entity_poly.pdbx_strand_id
1 'polypeptide(L)'
;MDTKTTCARAAAVRAGASGFTLIEVLLVVVIITILASLVVPRFVGRTEEARKAAAKAQIETAFGSALDLYELDNGQYPTTQQGLAALREKPGTAPVPNNWKGPYLKKDAPRDPWGNE
;
A
#
# COMPACT_ATOMS: atom_id res chain seq x y z
N MET A 1 45.74 -79.89 3.47
CA MET A 1 46.26 -78.95 4.49
C MET A 1 46.42 -77.57 3.85
N ASP A 2 45.41 -77.04 3.15
CA ASP A 2 44.11 -76.50 3.57
C ASP A 2 44.16 -74.97 3.68
N THR A 3 44.14 -74.32 2.52
CA THR A 3 43.84 -72.90 2.35
C THR A 3 42.38 -72.65 2.71
N LYS A 4 42.09 -72.18 3.92
CA LYS A 4 40.75 -71.67 4.27
C LYS A 4 40.68 -70.16 4.06
N THR A 5 40.18 -69.81 2.89
CA THR A 5 39.69 -68.49 2.48
C THR A 5 38.55 -68.05 3.40
N THR A 6 38.75 -66.97 4.15
CA THR A 6 37.67 -66.32 4.93
C THR A 6 36.89 -65.40 4.00
N CYS A 7 35.73 -65.84 3.51
CA CYS A 7 34.80 -64.95 2.81
C CYS A 7 34.06 -64.05 3.82
N ALA A 8 34.34 -62.75 3.79
CA ALA A 8 33.55 -61.75 4.51
C ALA A 8 32.16 -61.61 3.87
N ARG A 9 31.10 -61.73 4.68
CA ARG A 9 29.71 -61.51 4.27
C ARG A 9 29.38 -60.02 4.45
N ALA A 10 29.22 -59.30 3.34
CA ALA A 10 28.69 -57.93 3.38
C ALA A 10 27.17 -57.97 3.64
N ALA A 11 26.72 -57.42 4.77
CA ALA A 11 25.31 -57.23 5.06
C ALA A 11 24.82 -55.99 4.29
N ALA A 12 24.02 -56.20 3.25
CA ALA A 12 23.39 -55.11 2.52
C ALA A 12 22.28 -54.48 3.38
N VAL A 13 22.47 -53.23 3.81
CA VAL A 13 21.40 -52.42 4.41
C VAL A 13 20.41 -52.09 3.30
N ARG A 14 19.25 -52.75 3.28
CA ARG A 14 18.13 -52.32 2.44
C ARG A 14 17.59 -51.01 3.00
N ALA A 15 17.93 -49.89 2.39
CA ALA A 15 17.20 -48.65 2.57
C ALA A 15 15.82 -48.83 1.93
N GLY A 16 14.79 -49.03 2.75
CA GLY A 16 13.41 -49.09 2.29
C GLY A 16 13.00 -47.74 1.71
N ALA A 17 12.43 -47.73 0.50
CA ALA A 17 11.81 -46.54 -0.04
C ALA A 17 10.53 -46.24 0.76
N SER A 18 10.60 -45.23 1.63
CA SER A 18 9.45 -44.73 2.39
C SER A 18 8.49 -44.02 1.44
N GLY A 19 7.30 -44.57 1.25
CA GLY A 19 6.21 -43.91 0.53
C GLY A 19 5.49 -42.90 1.41
N PHE A 20 4.92 -41.86 0.78
CA PHE A 20 4.11 -40.85 1.45
C PHE A 20 2.82 -41.45 1.98
N THR A 21 2.42 -41.10 3.21
CA THR A 21 1.15 -41.58 3.78
C THR A 21 0.03 -40.56 3.57
N LEU A 22 -1.22 -41.01 3.41
CA LEU A 22 -2.37 -40.10 3.30
C LEU A 22 -2.54 -39.24 4.57
N ILE A 23 -2.21 -39.80 5.74
CA ILE A 23 -2.30 -39.08 7.02
C ILE A 23 -1.28 -37.94 7.12
N GLU A 24 -0.11 -38.08 6.47
CA GLU A 24 0.91 -37.04 6.41
C GLU A 24 0.45 -35.84 5.57
N VAL A 25 -0.22 -36.08 4.43
CA VAL A 25 -0.83 -34.99 3.64
C VAL A 25 -1.96 -34.33 4.42
N LEU A 26 -2.79 -35.13 5.09
CA LEU A 26 -3.95 -34.63 5.84
C LEU A 26 -3.52 -33.67 6.95
N LEU A 27 -2.51 -34.05 7.73
CA LEU A 27 -1.99 -33.23 8.83
C LEU A 27 -1.41 -31.91 8.31
N VAL A 28 -0.70 -31.93 7.18
CA VAL A 28 -0.14 -30.73 6.54
C VAL A 28 -1.24 -29.76 6.11
N VAL A 29 -2.30 -30.24 5.45
CA VAL A 29 -3.40 -29.38 5.01
C VAL A 29 -4.14 -28.77 6.21
N VAL A 30 -4.30 -29.52 7.31
CA VAL A 30 -4.90 -29.03 8.56
C VAL A 30 -4.06 -27.90 9.17
N ILE A 31 -2.74 -28.04 9.23
CA ILE A 31 -1.88 -26.95 9.75
C ILE A 31 -1.93 -25.72 8.83
N ILE A 32 -1.91 -25.91 7.51
CA ILE A 32 -1.98 -24.80 6.54
C ILE A 32 -3.30 -24.04 6.68
N THR A 33 -4.44 -24.72 6.86
CA THR A 33 -5.75 -24.03 6.99
C THR A 33 -5.83 -23.20 8.26
N ILE A 34 -5.32 -23.71 9.38
CA ILE A 34 -5.25 -22.98 10.65
C ILE A 34 -4.38 -21.73 10.49
N LEU A 35 -3.18 -21.85 9.92
CA LEU A 35 -2.28 -20.71 9.73
C LEU A 35 -2.86 -19.69 8.73
N ALA A 36 -3.43 -20.15 7.62
CA ALA A 36 -4.02 -19.28 6.60
C ALA A 36 -5.17 -18.42 7.17
N SER A 37 -5.98 -18.99 8.08
CA SER A 37 -7.09 -18.25 8.71
C SER A 37 -6.65 -17.03 9.52
N LEU A 38 -5.44 -17.06 10.10
CA LEU A 38 -4.93 -16.02 10.99
C LEU A 38 -4.26 -14.85 10.26
N VAL A 39 -3.79 -15.07 9.03
CA VAL A 39 -3.01 -14.07 8.27
C VAL A 39 -3.93 -13.09 7.51
N VAL A 40 -5.09 -13.54 7.04
CA VAL A 40 -6.06 -12.73 6.27
C VAL A 40 -6.52 -11.44 6.98
N PRO A 41 -6.92 -11.44 8.27
CA PRO A 41 -7.52 -10.24 8.88
C PRO A 41 -6.53 -9.11 9.15
N ARG A 42 -5.21 -9.35 9.09
CA ARG A 42 -4.18 -8.35 9.43
C ARG A 42 -4.08 -7.20 8.41
N PHE A 43 -4.64 -7.36 7.21
CA PHE A 43 -4.50 -6.39 6.12
C PHE A 43 -5.68 -5.42 5.96
N VAL A 44 -6.83 -5.69 6.58
CA VAL A 44 -8.11 -5.02 6.21
C VAL A 44 -8.38 -3.71 6.96
N GLY A 45 -7.59 -3.35 7.98
CA GLY A 45 -7.85 -2.13 8.80
C GLY A 45 -6.86 -0.97 8.62
N ARG A 46 -5.61 -1.25 8.24
CA ARG A 46 -4.54 -0.22 8.19
C ARG A 46 -4.65 0.71 6.97
N THR A 47 -5.45 0.34 5.98
CA THR A 47 -5.60 1.10 4.74
C THR A 47 -6.45 2.35 4.96
N GLU A 48 -7.51 2.29 5.78
CA GLU A 48 -8.40 3.43 5.99
C GLU A 48 -7.77 4.54 6.85
N GLU A 49 -7.04 4.19 7.91
CA GLU A 49 -6.30 5.16 8.71
C GLU A 49 -5.17 5.80 7.90
N ALA A 50 -4.45 5.02 7.10
CA ALA A 50 -3.42 5.53 6.19
C ALA A 50 -4.01 6.47 5.13
N ARG A 51 -5.18 6.14 4.56
CA ARG A 51 -5.92 7.01 3.64
C ARG A 51 -6.29 8.33 4.30
N LYS A 52 -6.89 8.31 5.50
CA LYS A 52 -7.24 9.53 6.25
C LYS A 52 -6.01 10.39 6.56
N ALA A 53 -4.92 9.77 7.00
CA ALA A 53 -3.67 10.48 7.27
C ALA A 53 -3.07 11.12 6.02
N ALA A 54 -3.09 10.39 4.89
CA ALA A 54 -2.64 10.92 3.60
C ALA A 54 -3.49 12.11 3.13
N ALA A 55 -4.82 12.01 3.22
CA ALA A 55 -5.73 13.10 2.87
C ALA A 55 -5.48 14.34 3.75
N LYS A 56 -5.33 14.15 5.06
CA LYS A 56 -5.04 15.25 5.99
C LYS A 56 -3.71 15.94 5.66
N ALA A 57 -2.67 15.16 5.41
CA ALA A 57 -1.37 15.69 5.01
C ALA A 57 -1.44 16.47 3.69
N GLN A 58 -2.21 15.98 2.71
CA GLN A 58 -2.43 16.70 1.44
C GLN A 58 -3.13 18.04 1.66
N ILE A 59 -4.18 18.08 2.49
CA ILE A 59 -4.91 19.33 2.81
C ILE A 59 -3.98 20.35 3.47
N GLU A 60 -3.26 19.96 4.52
CA GLU A 60 -2.39 20.88 5.27
C GLU A 60 -1.21 21.39 4.43
N THR A 61 -0.54 20.49 3.70
CA THR A 61 0.73 20.84 3.03
C THR A 61 0.56 21.42 1.63
N ALA A 62 -0.39 20.91 0.85
CA ALA A 62 -0.56 21.33 -0.55
C ALA A 62 -1.56 22.48 -0.67
N PHE A 63 -2.74 22.35 -0.04
CA PHE A 63 -3.83 23.29 -0.24
C PHE A 63 -3.83 24.43 0.77
N GLY A 64 -3.59 24.16 2.06
CA GLY A 64 -3.60 25.17 3.11
C GLY A 64 -2.66 26.34 2.80
N SER A 65 -1.37 26.05 2.60
CA SER A 65 -0.39 27.09 2.28
C SER A 65 -0.69 27.84 0.97
N ALA A 66 -1.26 27.18 -0.05
CA ALA A 66 -1.59 27.81 -1.32
C ALA A 66 -2.81 28.74 -1.18
N LEU A 67 -3.81 28.34 -0.39
CA LEU A 67 -4.99 29.13 -0.07
C LEU A 67 -4.61 30.36 0.75
N ASP A 68 -3.74 30.21 1.74
CA ASP A 68 -3.25 31.33 2.56
C ASP A 68 -2.52 32.38 1.71
N LEU A 69 -1.68 31.93 0.77
CA LEU A 69 -1.00 32.83 -0.17
C LEU A 69 -1.97 33.51 -1.14
N TYR A 70 -2.99 32.79 -1.62
CA TYR A 70 -4.03 33.37 -2.46
C TYR A 70 -4.81 34.44 -1.71
N GLU A 71 -5.21 34.18 -0.46
CA GLU A 71 -5.89 35.14 0.40
C GLU A 71 -5.00 36.34 0.69
N LEU A 72 -3.71 36.13 0.98
CA LEU A 72 -2.76 37.21 1.24
C LEU A 72 -2.65 38.18 0.04
N ASP A 73 -2.67 37.65 -1.18
CA ASP A 73 -2.58 38.47 -2.39
C ASP A 73 -3.91 39.10 -2.80
N ASN A 74 -5.04 38.40 -2.63
CA ASN A 74 -6.34 38.80 -3.18
C ASN A 74 -7.36 39.27 -2.12
N GLY A 75 -7.02 39.16 -0.83
CA GLY A 75 -7.85 39.52 0.32
C GLY A 75 -9.04 38.59 0.58
N GLN A 76 -9.17 37.49 -0.18
CA GLN A 76 -10.26 36.54 -0.07
C GLN A 76 -9.85 35.17 -0.63
N TYR A 77 -10.44 34.10 -0.12
CA TYR A 77 -10.28 32.77 -0.69
C TYR A 77 -11.02 32.61 -2.03
N PRO A 78 -10.61 31.63 -2.86
CA PRO A 78 -11.37 31.27 -4.05
C PRO A 78 -12.79 30.82 -3.72
N THR A 79 -13.74 31.13 -4.60
CA THR A 79 -15.13 30.66 -4.45
C THR A 79 -15.28 29.20 -4.84
N THR A 80 -16.37 28.54 -4.42
CA THR A 80 -16.66 27.15 -4.81
C THR A 80 -16.76 26.99 -6.33
N GLN A 81 -17.24 28.00 -7.04
CA GLN A 81 -17.33 27.98 -8.51
C GLN A 81 -15.96 28.08 -9.19
N GLN A 82 -15.02 28.80 -8.57
CA GLN A 82 -13.63 28.88 -9.03
C GLN A 82 -12.85 27.61 -8.68
N GLY A 83 -13.17 27.00 -7.53
CA GLY A 83 -12.57 25.78 -7.04
C GLY A 83 -11.07 25.88 -6.77
N LEU A 84 -10.41 24.73 -6.62
CA LEU A 84 -8.96 24.66 -6.42
C LEU A 84 -8.16 25.01 -7.70
N ALA A 85 -8.82 25.08 -8.85
CA ALA A 85 -8.21 25.53 -10.10
C ALA A 85 -7.69 26.98 -10.01
N ALA A 86 -8.34 27.83 -9.21
CA ALA A 86 -7.92 29.21 -8.96
C ALA A 86 -6.51 29.36 -8.36
N LEU A 87 -6.03 28.30 -7.71
CA LEU A 87 -4.69 28.26 -7.12
C LEU A 87 -3.61 28.04 -8.17
N ARG A 88 -3.97 27.57 -9.37
CA ARG A 88 -3.03 27.32 -10.47
C ARG A 88 -3.19 28.32 -11.61
N GLU A 89 -4.43 28.61 -11.96
CA GLU A 89 -4.77 29.49 -13.07
C GLU A 89 -5.59 30.66 -12.56
N LYS A 90 -5.37 31.85 -13.14
CA LYS A 90 -6.14 33.02 -12.77
C LYS A 90 -7.61 32.79 -13.12
N PRO A 91 -8.54 32.81 -12.14
CA PRO A 91 -9.94 32.58 -12.43
C PRO A 91 -10.54 33.75 -13.23
N GLY A 92 -11.25 33.41 -14.30
CA GLY A 92 -11.99 34.38 -15.12
C GLY A 92 -13.42 34.65 -14.62
N THR A 93 -13.91 33.84 -13.67
CA THR A 93 -15.23 33.99 -13.06
C THR A 93 -15.20 34.96 -11.88
N ALA A 94 -16.24 35.77 -11.74
CA ALA A 94 -16.36 36.71 -10.63
C ALA A 94 -16.40 35.99 -9.27
N PRO A 95 -15.74 36.53 -8.21
CA PRO A 95 -14.92 37.74 -8.21
C PRO A 95 -13.54 37.50 -8.85
N VAL A 96 -13.21 38.28 -9.89
CA VAL A 96 -11.92 38.15 -10.59
C VAL A 96 -10.83 38.77 -9.72
N PRO A 97 -9.79 38.03 -9.32
CA PRO A 97 -8.71 38.55 -8.51
C PRO A 97 -7.89 39.59 -9.27
N ASN A 98 -7.77 40.77 -8.68
CA ASN A 98 -7.00 41.88 -9.28
C ASN A 98 -5.48 41.68 -9.14
N ASN A 99 -5.04 41.04 -8.07
CA ASN A 99 -3.63 40.90 -7.70
C ASN A 99 -3.18 39.42 -7.66
N TRP A 100 -3.68 38.62 -8.59
CA TRP A 100 -3.27 37.22 -8.70
C TRP A 100 -1.80 37.13 -9.13
N LYS A 101 -0.96 36.49 -8.31
CA LYS A 101 0.50 36.31 -8.53
C LYS A 101 0.90 34.84 -8.64
N GLY A 102 -0.08 33.96 -8.88
CA GLY A 102 0.14 32.53 -8.95
C GLY A 102 1.03 32.09 -10.12
N PRO A 103 1.23 30.77 -10.29
CA PRO A 103 0.53 29.68 -9.59
C PRO A 103 0.98 29.50 -8.13
N TYR A 104 0.01 29.33 -7.23
CA TYR A 104 0.20 29.06 -5.80
C TYR A 104 0.45 27.57 -5.53
N LEU A 105 0.08 26.69 -6.47
CA LEU A 105 0.39 25.26 -6.46
C LEU A 105 1.54 24.93 -7.41
N LYS A 106 2.55 24.21 -6.92
CA LYS A 106 3.71 23.76 -7.72
C LYS A 106 3.37 22.61 -8.68
N LYS A 107 2.36 21.82 -8.34
CA LYS A 107 1.89 20.64 -9.09
C LYS A 107 0.37 20.64 -9.11
N ASP A 108 -0.20 19.86 -10.02
CA ASP A 108 -1.64 19.56 -10.03
C ASP A 108 -2.14 19.13 -8.64
N ALA A 109 -3.39 19.49 -8.34
CA ALA A 109 -4.07 19.02 -7.15
C ALA A 109 -3.99 17.49 -7.12
N PRO A 110 -3.35 16.88 -6.09
CA PRO A 110 -3.29 15.44 -5.99
C PRO A 110 -4.70 14.89 -5.78
N ARG A 111 -5.00 13.77 -6.44
CA ARG A 111 -6.24 13.03 -6.24
C ARG A 111 -6.32 12.53 -4.79
N ASP A 112 -7.52 12.56 -4.22
CA ASP A 112 -7.72 12.08 -2.86
C ASP A 112 -7.47 10.55 -2.76
N PRO A 113 -7.25 10.01 -1.55
CA PRO A 113 -7.01 8.58 -1.36
C PRO A 113 -8.19 7.65 -1.70
N TRP A 114 -9.37 8.21 -1.99
CA TRP A 114 -10.57 7.50 -2.45
C TRP A 114 -10.77 7.59 -3.97
N GLY A 115 -9.93 8.34 -4.68
CA GLY A 115 -9.93 8.47 -6.13
C GLY A 115 -10.76 9.64 -6.68
N ASN A 116 -11.20 10.56 -5.83
CA ASN A 116 -11.94 11.76 -6.22
C ASN A 116 -10.98 12.94 -6.49
N GLU A 117 -11.44 13.85 -7.35
CA GLU A 117 -10.74 15.08 -7.74
C GLU A 117 -11.19 16.29 -6.91
#